data_AF-A0A4Q3AAH3-F1
#
_entry.id   AF-A0A4Q3AAH3-F1
#
_cell.length_a   1.000
_cell.length_b   1.000
_cell.length_c   1.000
_cell.angle_alpha   90.00
_cell.angle_beta   90.00
_cell.angle_gamma   90.00
#
_symmetry.space_group_name_H-M   'P 1'
#
loop_
_entity.id
_entity.type
_entity.pdbx_description
1 polymer ?
#
loop_
_entity_poly.entity_id
_entity_poly.type
_entity_poly.pdbx_seq_one_letter_code
_entity_poly.pdbx_strand_id
1 'polypeptide(L)'
;MQRVVEPEIIDELPPDHPDVRRSRLDLKVINFLMGNERWLARHLAQFPDALAKGVVEIGAGEGTLLRRLAKRHAGIPLTACDLAPRPEGLPERIAWDRRDVFESLAEVRGGVLTANLFLHHFDYDELERFRPHMERFEVICFNEPYRVERTIWDAQFMLPFVGRATKHDMIVSIRAGFVHGELPERLGL
;
A
#
# COMPACT_ATOMS: atom_id res chain seq x y z
N MET A 1 16.63 4.34 -15.33
CA MET A 1 16.96 3.70 -14.04
C MET A 1 16.59 2.22 -14.09
N GLN A 2 17.40 1.32 -13.53
CA GLN A 2 17.01 -0.09 -13.31
C GLN A 2 16.21 -0.23 -12.00
N ARG A 3 15.38 -1.26 -11.89
CA ARG A 3 14.61 -1.54 -10.66
C ARG A 3 15.56 -2.18 -9.66
N VAL A 4 15.56 -1.70 -8.42
CA VAL A 4 16.35 -2.29 -7.34
C VAL A 4 15.45 -2.42 -6.12
N VAL A 5 15.27 -3.65 -5.65
CA VAL A 5 14.57 -3.94 -4.39
C VAL A 5 15.66 -4.11 -3.35
N GLU A 6 15.69 -3.20 -2.38
CA GLU A 6 16.64 -3.21 -1.27
C GLU A 6 15.83 -3.13 0.02
N PRO A 7 16.28 -3.76 1.13
CA PRO A 7 15.62 -3.60 2.42
C PRO A 7 15.53 -2.12 2.84
N GLU A 8 14.39 -1.70 3.37
CA GLU A 8 14.28 -0.38 3.99
C GLU A 8 14.95 -0.41 5.37
N ILE A 9 15.47 0.73 5.84
CA ILE A 9 16.08 0.83 7.18
C ILE A 9 15.07 0.41 8.25
N ILE A 10 13.79 0.75 8.06
CA ILE A 10 12.74 0.41 9.03
C ILE A 10 12.43 -1.08 9.12
N ASP A 11 12.74 -1.89 8.09
CA ASP A 11 12.44 -3.32 8.07
C ASP A 11 13.33 -4.11 9.02
N GLU A 12 14.56 -3.64 9.23
CA GLU A 12 15.55 -4.28 10.11
C GLU A 12 15.43 -3.84 11.58
N LEU A 13 14.53 -2.90 11.88
CA LEU A 13 14.43 -2.26 13.19
C LEU A 13 13.23 -2.78 14.00
N PRO A 14 13.35 -2.85 15.34
CA PRO A 14 12.22 -3.16 16.21
C PRO A 14 11.05 -2.18 16.02
N PRO A 15 9.78 -2.62 16.14
CA PRO A 15 8.61 -1.75 15.93
C PRO A 15 8.52 -0.51 16.83
N ASP A 16 9.15 -0.53 18.00
CA ASP A 16 9.20 0.55 18.98
C ASP A 16 10.42 1.49 18.79
N HIS A 17 11.33 1.16 17.86
CA HIS A 17 12.51 1.94 17.58
C HIS A 17 12.16 3.40 17.18
N PRO A 18 12.89 4.42 17.66
CA PRO A 18 12.59 5.83 17.37
C PRO A 18 12.50 6.15 15.88
N ASP A 19 13.37 5.57 15.05
CA ASP A 19 13.34 5.77 13.59
C ASP A 19 12.08 5.17 12.96
N VAL A 20 11.60 4.01 13.42
CA VAL A 20 10.34 3.40 12.93
C VAL A 20 9.15 4.28 13.31
N ARG A 21 9.10 4.74 14.56
CA ARG A 21 8.05 5.65 15.04
C ARG A 21 8.04 6.96 14.26
N ARG A 22 9.21 7.55 14.04
CA ARG A 22 9.37 8.79 13.27
C ARG A 22 8.98 8.57 11.81
N SER A 23 9.44 7.48 11.18
CA SER A 23 9.14 7.17 9.78
C SER A 23 7.64 7.00 9.55
N ARG A 24 6.93 6.32 10.46
CA ARG A 24 5.46 6.22 10.41
C ARG A 24 4.76 7.58 10.44
N LEU A 25 5.26 8.54 11.24
CA LEU A 25 4.71 9.89 11.27
C LEU A 25 5.02 10.66 9.98
N ASP A 26 6.24 10.53 9.46
CA ASP A 26 6.64 11.17 8.20
C ASP A 26 5.81 10.64 7.02
N LEU A 27 5.65 9.32 6.92
CA LEU A 27 4.85 8.66 5.89
C LEU A 27 3.37 9.04 5.95
N LYS A 28 2.80 9.25 7.16
CA LYS A 28 1.43 9.80 7.29
C LYS A 28 1.29 11.16 6.62
N VAL A 29 2.28 12.04 6.81
CA VAL A 29 2.27 13.39 6.21
C VAL A 29 2.51 13.31 4.71
N ILE A 30 3.52 12.55 4.27
CA ILE A 30 3.84 12.37 2.84
C ILE A 30 2.63 11.81 2.09
N ASN A 31 2.05 10.70 2.56
CA ASN A 31 0.91 10.07 1.90
C ASN A 31 -0.29 11.01 1.83
N PHE A 32 -0.55 11.77 2.90
CA PHE A 32 -1.59 12.79 2.91
C PHE A 32 -1.35 13.89 1.86
N LEU A 33 -0.11 14.39 1.74
CA LEU A 33 0.27 15.43 0.77
C LEU A 33 0.19 14.93 -0.68
N MET A 34 0.67 13.70 -0.94
CA MET A 34 0.55 13.05 -2.25
C MET A 34 -0.91 12.81 -2.63
N GLY A 35 -1.78 12.64 -1.63
CA GLY A 35 -3.22 12.44 -1.83
C GLY A 35 -3.55 11.04 -2.35
N ASN A 36 -2.67 10.06 -2.12
CA ASN A 36 -2.78 8.70 -2.62
C ASN A 36 -4.10 8.04 -2.23
N GLU A 37 -4.50 8.11 -0.95
CA GLU A 37 -5.76 7.51 -0.51
C GLU A 37 -6.97 8.30 -1.04
N ARG A 38 -6.80 9.57 -1.45
CA ARG A 38 -7.89 10.36 -2.08
C ARG A 38 -8.07 9.92 -3.51
N TRP A 39 -6.95 9.68 -4.17
CA TRP A 39 -6.89 9.14 -5.52
C TRP A 39 -7.49 7.74 -5.58
N LEU A 40 -7.03 6.80 -4.74
CA LEU A 40 -7.58 5.43 -4.66
C LEU A 40 -9.07 5.44 -4.37
N ALA A 41 -9.52 6.10 -3.29
CA ALA A 41 -10.93 6.14 -2.94
C ALA A 41 -11.82 6.74 -4.05
N ARG A 42 -11.30 7.67 -4.87
CA ARG A 42 -12.02 8.23 -6.01
C ARG A 42 -12.11 7.25 -7.18
N HIS A 43 -11.03 6.51 -7.47
CA HIS A 43 -11.02 5.52 -8.54
C HIS A 43 -11.90 4.32 -8.19
N LEU A 44 -11.83 3.84 -6.95
CA LEU A 44 -12.70 2.76 -6.49
C LEU A 44 -14.18 3.13 -6.56
N ALA A 45 -14.53 4.40 -6.30
CA ALA A 45 -15.92 4.88 -6.39
C ALA A 45 -16.52 4.82 -7.81
N GLN A 46 -15.70 4.61 -8.85
CA GLN A 46 -16.16 4.39 -10.22
C GLN A 46 -16.71 2.97 -10.43
N PHE A 47 -16.48 2.06 -9.49
CA PHE A 47 -16.91 0.66 -9.54
C PHE A 47 -17.84 0.32 -8.35
N PRO A 48 -19.06 0.90 -8.31
CA PRO A 48 -19.96 0.76 -7.17
C PRO A 48 -20.35 -0.71 -6.90
N ASP A 49 -20.55 -1.52 -7.95
CA ASP A 49 -20.94 -2.93 -7.80
C ASP A 49 -19.83 -3.78 -7.18
N ALA A 50 -18.58 -3.53 -7.58
CA ALA A 50 -17.40 -4.17 -6.98
C ALA A 50 -17.22 -3.69 -5.52
N LEU A 51 -17.32 -2.38 -5.27
CA LEU A 51 -17.26 -1.84 -3.90
C LEU A 51 -18.30 -2.47 -2.97
N ALA A 52 -19.53 -2.69 -3.45
CA ALA A 52 -20.61 -3.29 -2.66
C ALA A 52 -20.28 -4.74 -2.23
N LYS A 53 -19.46 -5.45 -3.00
CA LYS A 53 -18.97 -6.82 -2.69
C LYS A 53 -17.77 -6.84 -1.74
N GLY A 54 -17.27 -5.67 -1.33
CA GLY A 54 -16.24 -5.51 -0.32
C GLY A 54 -14.86 -5.18 -0.86
N VAL A 55 -14.02 -4.62 0.02
CA VAL A 55 -12.67 -4.14 -0.30
C VAL A 55 -11.64 -4.81 0.61
N VAL A 56 -10.59 -5.36 0.00
CA VAL A 56 -9.40 -5.87 0.69
C VAL A 56 -8.23 -4.94 0.37
N GLU A 57 -7.64 -4.35 1.40
CA GLU A 57 -6.40 -3.57 1.31
C GLU A 57 -5.23 -4.40 1.85
N ILE A 58 -4.23 -4.68 1.02
CA ILE A 58 -2.96 -5.31 1.41
C ILE A 58 -1.92 -4.24 1.74
N GLY A 59 -1.12 -4.45 2.78
CA GLY A 59 -0.20 -3.43 3.29
C GLY A 59 -0.95 -2.21 3.85
N ALA A 60 -2.04 -2.47 4.59
CA ALA A 60 -2.98 -1.42 5.00
C ALA A 60 -2.39 -0.37 5.96
N GLY A 61 -1.27 -0.67 6.62
CA GLY A 61 -0.56 0.22 7.54
C GLY A 61 -1.46 0.76 8.66
N GLU A 62 -1.86 2.02 8.55
CA GLU A 62 -2.72 2.68 9.57
C GLU A 62 -4.23 2.58 9.25
N GLY A 63 -4.57 1.90 8.17
CA GLY A 63 -5.93 1.72 7.66
C GLY A 63 -6.58 3.01 7.17
N THR A 64 -5.79 4.00 6.75
CA THR A 64 -6.28 5.35 6.39
C THR A 64 -7.26 5.31 5.21
N LEU A 65 -6.98 4.49 4.18
CA LEU A 65 -7.87 4.30 3.05
C LEU A 65 -9.18 3.65 3.50
N LEU A 66 -9.12 2.51 4.20
CA LEU A 66 -10.33 1.84 4.69
C LEU A 66 -11.15 2.71 5.65
N ARG A 67 -10.52 3.52 6.53
CA ARG A 67 -11.24 4.52 7.37
C ARG A 67 -12.04 5.49 6.52
N ARG A 68 -11.46 5.94 5.39
CA ARG A 68 -12.14 6.85 4.47
C ARG A 68 -13.29 6.17 3.75
N LEU A 69 -13.08 4.96 3.23
CA LEU A 69 -14.12 4.18 2.56
C LEU A 69 -15.25 3.86 3.53
N ALA A 70 -14.93 3.41 4.74
CA ALA A 70 -15.87 3.18 5.82
C ALA A 70 -16.76 4.39 6.07
N LYS A 71 -16.21 5.62 6.10
CA LYS A 71 -17.00 6.84 6.33
C LYS A 71 -17.97 7.17 5.18
N ARG A 72 -17.63 6.79 3.94
CA ARG A 72 -18.39 7.14 2.73
C ARG A 72 -19.38 6.06 2.30
N HIS A 73 -19.08 4.81 2.61
CA HIS A 73 -19.85 3.65 2.18
C HIS A 73 -20.24 2.85 3.42
N ALA A 74 -21.46 3.08 3.90
CA ALA A 74 -22.01 2.31 5.00
C ALA A 74 -22.34 0.89 4.52
N GLY A 75 -21.93 -0.12 5.29
CA GLY A 75 -22.35 -1.51 5.07
C GLY A 75 -21.52 -2.34 4.08
N ILE A 76 -20.48 -1.78 3.45
CA ILE A 76 -19.58 -2.60 2.64
C ILE A 76 -18.56 -3.34 3.53
N PRO A 77 -18.25 -4.62 3.24
CA PRO A 77 -17.17 -5.34 3.92
C PRO A 77 -15.82 -4.68 3.65
N LEU A 78 -15.01 -4.50 4.70
CA LEU A 78 -13.67 -3.91 4.59
C LEU A 78 -12.68 -4.76 5.37
N THR A 79 -11.62 -5.22 4.71
CA THR A 79 -10.57 -6.03 5.31
C THR A 79 -9.22 -5.38 5.05
N ALA A 80 -8.47 -5.14 6.12
CA ALA A 80 -7.06 -4.79 6.07
C ALA A 80 -6.21 -6.04 6.29
N CYS A 81 -5.22 -6.28 5.44
CA CYS A 81 -4.20 -7.30 5.62
C CYS A 81 -2.86 -6.60 5.86
N ASP A 82 -2.27 -6.80 7.03
CA ASP A 82 -0.97 -6.20 7.37
C ASP A 82 -0.32 -6.94 8.54
N LEU A 83 1.00 -7.12 8.49
CA LEU A 83 1.77 -7.75 9.58
C LEU A 83 1.79 -6.90 10.85
N ALA A 84 1.62 -5.59 10.73
CA ALA A 84 1.55 -4.66 11.84
C ALA A 84 0.32 -4.91 12.72
N PRO A 85 0.39 -4.59 14.02
CA PRO A 85 -0.79 -4.66 14.89
C PRO A 85 -1.88 -3.70 14.41
N ARG A 86 -3.13 -4.08 14.67
CA ARG A 86 -4.30 -3.24 14.37
C ARG A 86 -4.11 -1.83 14.96
N PRO A 87 -4.20 -0.77 14.13
CA PRO A 87 -4.07 0.60 14.60
C PRO A 87 -5.15 0.97 15.62
N GLU A 88 -4.77 1.78 16.60
CA GLU A 88 -5.71 2.29 17.61
C GLU A 88 -6.84 3.10 16.97
N GLY A 89 -8.06 2.93 17.50
CA GLY A 89 -9.25 3.63 17.03
C GLY A 89 -9.70 3.28 15.62
N LEU A 90 -9.17 2.21 14.99
CA LEU A 90 -9.68 1.71 13.70
C LEU A 90 -11.13 1.23 13.90
N PRO A 91 -12.11 1.72 13.10
CA PRO A 91 -13.51 1.32 13.25
C PRO A 91 -13.67 -0.21 13.30
N GLU A 92 -14.39 -0.73 14.28
CA GLU A 92 -14.54 -2.18 14.52
C GLU A 92 -15.04 -2.95 13.30
N ARG A 93 -15.86 -2.31 12.45
CA ARG A 93 -16.36 -2.91 11.20
C ARG A 93 -15.29 -3.21 10.15
N ILE A 94 -14.08 -2.66 10.29
CA ILE A 94 -12.96 -2.98 9.41
C ILE A 94 -12.28 -4.20 10.02
N ALA A 95 -12.33 -5.34 9.33
CA ALA A 95 -11.61 -6.54 9.71
C ALA A 95 -10.09 -6.30 9.58
N TRP A 96 -9.30 -6.92 10.46
CA TRP A 96 -7.84 -6.83 10.46
C TRP A 96 -7.26 -8.23 10.48
N ASP A 97 -6.59 -8.59 9.38
CA ASP A 97 -5.87 -9.85 9.22
C ASP A 97 -4.38 -9.59 9.42
N ARG A 98 -3.77 -10.26 10.40
CA ARG A 98 -2.37 -10.06 10.80
C ARG A 98 -1.43 -11.18 10.33
N ARG A 99 -1.82 -11.87 9.27
CA ARG A 99 -1.07 -12.96 8.65
C ARG A 99 -0.24 -12.44 7.48
N ASP A 100 0.61 -13.31 6.95
CA ASP A 100 1.28 -13.06 5.67
C ASP A 100 0.25 -12.70 4.57
N VAL A 101 0.66 -11.86 3.62
CA VAL A 101 -0.24 -11.38 2.57
C VAL A 101 -0.78 -12.53 1.72
N PHE A 102 0.04 -13.52 1.39
CA PHE A 102 -0.39 -14.66 0.57
C PHE A 102 -1.27 -15.63 1.34
N GLU A 103 -1.02 -15.82 2.64
CA GLU A 103 -1.91 -16.57 3.53
C GLU A 103 -3.29 -15.91 3.60
N SER A 104 -3.32 -14.59 3.82
CA SER A 104 -4.56 -13.81 3.87
C SER A 104 -5.31 -13.89 2.53
N LEU A 105 -4.60 -13.67 1.42
CA LEU A 105 -5.16 -13.69 0.07
C LEU A 105 -5.62 -15.08 -0.39
N ALA A 106 -5.17 -16.17 0.24
CA ALA A 106 -5.67 -17.52 -0.05
C ALA A 106 -7.12 -17.72 0.41
N GLU A 107 -7.53 -17.01 1.47
CA GLU A 107 -8.84 -17.19 2.13
C GLU A 107 -9.83 -16.05 1.82
N VAL A 108 -9.33 -14.84 1.58
CA VAL A 108 -10.19 -13.69 1.29
C VAL A 108 -10.59 -13.62 -0.18
N ARG A 109 -11.74 -12.99 -0.42
CA ARG A 109 -12.26 -12.59 -1.73
C ARG A 109 -13.08 -11.32 -1.54
N GLY A 110 -13.30 -10.57 -2.60
CA GLY A 110 -14.10 -9.35 -2.53
C GLY A 110 -14.33 -8.80 -3.92
N GLY A 111 -15.00 -7.65 -4.02
CA GLY A 111 -15.09 -6.98 -5.31
C GLY A 111 -13.82 -6.21 -5.64
N VAL A 112 -13.12 -5.67 -4.63
CA VAL A 112 -11.91 -4.86 -4.84
C VAL A 112 -10.72 -5.42 -4.07
N LEU A 113 -9.59 -5.59 -4.76
CA LEU A 113 -8.26 -5.70 -4.17
C LEU A 113 -7.50 -4.40 -4.39
N THR A 114 -6.94 -3.83 -3.34
CA THR A 114 -6.18 -2.57 -3.41
C THR A 114 -4.95 -2.59 -2.53
N ALA A 115 -4.00 -1.73 -2.86
CA ALA A 115 -2.75 -1.55 -2.15
C ALA A 115 -2.23 -0.14 -2.43
N ASN A 116 -1.51 0.42 -1.47
CA ASN A 116 -0.92 1.74 -1.60
C ASN A 116 0.51 1.71 -1.09
N LEU A 117 1.47 1.85 -2.00
CA LEU A 117 2.91 1.82 -1.70
C LEU A 117 3.28 0.54 -0.94
N PHE A 118 2.98 -0.62 -1.51
CA PHE A 118 3.22 -1.93 -0.89
C PHE A 118 3.87 -2.93 -1.84
N LEU A 119 3.45 -2.97 -3.11
CA LEU A 119 3.94 -3.96 -4.07
C LEU A 119 5.41 -3.74 -4.44
N HIS A 120 5.95 -2.54 -4.25
CA HIS A 120 7.36 -2.27 -4.52
C HIS A 120 8.33 -3.03 -3.60
N HIS A 121 7.87 -3.58 -2.47
CA HIS A 121 8.69 -4.42 -1.58
C HIS A 121 8.97 -5.82 -2.15
N PHE A 122 8.23 -6.26 -3.17
CA PHE A 122 8.35 -7.62 -3.72
C PHE A 122 9.25 -7.63 -4.96
N ASP A 123 10.10 -8.64 -5.10
CA ASP A 123 10.82 -8.86 -6.36
C ASP A 123 9.87 -9.31 -7.50
N TYR A 124 10.41 -9.50 -8.71
CA TYR A 124 9.56 -9.89 -9.83
C TYR A 124 8.96 -11.29 -9.70
N ASP A 125 9.71 -12.25 -9.16
CA ASP A 125 9.24 -13.63 -8.98
C ASP A 125 8.15 -13.66 -7.89
N GLU A 126 8.27 -12.80 -6.88
CA GLU A 126 7.26 -12.63 -5.84
C GLU A 126 5.99 -11.94 -6.34
N LEU A 127 6.09 -10.96 -7.24
CA LEU A 127 4.93 -10.30 -7.83
C LEU A 127 4.05 -11.27 -8.64
N GLU A 128 4.65 -12.22 -9.34
CA GLU A 128 3.91 -13.25 -10.09
C GLU A 128 3.02 -14.12 -9.18
N ARG A 129 3.39 -14.27 -7.90
CA ARG A 129 2.60 -15.03 -6.92
C ARG A 129 1.24 -14.38 -6.62
N PHE A 130 1.05 -13.10 -6.87
CA PHE A 130 -0.24 -12.43 -6.66
C PHE A 130 -1.28 -12.83 -7.70
N ARG A 131 -0.87 -13.27 -8.89
CA ARG A 131 -1.74 -13.58 -10.02
C ARG A 131 -2.95 -14.47 -9.69
N PRO A 132 -2.79 -15.67 -9.10
CA PRO A 132 -3.94 -16.53 -8.77
C PRO A 132 -4.87 -15.94 -7.71
N HIS A 133 -4.40 -15.02 -6.88
CA HIS A 133 -5.22 -14.36 -5.86
C HIS A 133 -6.06 -13.23 -6.43
N MET A 134 -5.50 -12.48 -7.39
CA MET A 134 -6.16 -11.37 -8.07
C MET A 134 -7.42 -11.80 -8.82
N GLU A 135 -7.48 -13.02 -9.36
CA GLU A 135 -8.65 -13.60 -10.05
C GLU A 135 -9.90 -13.70 -9.15
N ARG A 136 -9.73 -13.58 -7.83
CA ARG A 136 -10.81 -13.63 -6.84
C ARG A 136 -11.49 -12.27 -6.62
N PHE A 137 -11.07 -11.26 -7.37
CA PHE A 137 -11.54 -9.88 -7.28
C PHE A 137 -11.98 -9.38 -8.66
N GLU A 138 -13.00 -8.51 -8.66
CA GLU A 138 -13.54 -7.94 -9.89
C GLU A 138 -12.75 -6.71 -10.35
N VAL A 139 -12.17 -5.99 -9.39
CA VAL A 139 -11.39 -4.78 -9.61
C VAL A 139 -10.11 -4.86 -8.80
N ILE A 140 -9.00 -4.52 -9.45
CA ILE A 140 -7.70 -4.39 -8.83
C ILE A 140 -7.26 -2.94 -8.99
N CYS A 141 -6.84 -2.30 -7.90
CA CYS A 141 -6.39 -0.91 -7.93
C CYS A 141 -5.18 -0.73 -7.03
N PHE A 142 -4.01 -0.65 -7.64
CA PHE A 142 -2.74 -0.44 -6.93
C PHE A 142 -2.18 0.94 -7.23
N ASN A 143 -1.58 1.55 -6.21
CA ASN A 143 -0.87 2.83 -6.33
C ASN A 143 0.54 2.65 -5.80
N GLU A 144 1.54 2.74 -6.67
CA GLU A 144 2.94 2.44 -6.36
C GLU A 144 3.88 3.59 -6.77
N PRO A 145 5.10 3.67 -6.20
CA PRO A 145 6.07 4.69 -6.59
C PRO A 145 6.36 4.64 -8.10
N TYR A 146 6.24 5.79 -8.76
CA TYR A 146 6.55 5.90 -10.18
C TYR A 146 8.06 6.08 -10.38
N ARG A 147 8.70 5.06 -10.96
CA ARG A 147 10.15 4.91 -11.02
C ARG A 147 10.79 5.70 -12.15
N VAL A 148 10.95 7.01 -11.95
CA VAL A 148 11.66 7.91 -12.87
C VAL A 148 12.56 8.89 -12.11
N GLU A 149 13.63 9.37 -12.77
CA GLU A 149 14.59 10.32 -12.16
C GLU A 149 13.90 11.57 -11.61
N ARG A 150 12.83 12.03 -12.28
CA ARG A 150 12.03 13.17 -11.83
C ARG A 150 11.39 12.92 -10.47
N THR A 151 10.92 11.71 -10.17
CA THR A 151 10.33 11.38 -8.86
C THR A 151 11.39 11.43 -7.76
N ILE A 152 12.62 10.99 -8.04
CA ILE A 152 13.76 11.12 -7.11
C ILE A 152 14.05 12.60 -6.85
N TRP A 153 14.08 13.42 -7.91
CA TRP A 153 14.29 14.86 -7.77
C TRP A 153 13.17 15.53 -6.96
N ASP A 154 11.91 15.20 -7.23
CA ASP A 154 10.76 15.70 -6.46
C ASP A 154 10.86 15.27 -4.98
N ALA A 155 11.34 14.06 -4.70
CA ALA A 155 11.55 13.56 -3.33
C ALA A 155 12.64 14.34 -2.56
N GLN A 156 13.62 14.96 -3.26
CA GLN A 156 14.67 15.76 -2.61
C GLN A 156 14.09 16.95 -1.83
N PHE A 157 12.97 17.52 -2.27
CA PHE A 157 12.30 18.62 -1.56
C PHE A 157 11.69 18.21 -0.21
N MET A 158 11.43 16.91 -0.02
CA MET A 158 10.92 16.39 1.25
C MET A 158 12.01 16.12 2.27
N LEU A 159 13.27 15.92 1.83
CA LEU A 159 14.38 15.53 2.70
C LEU A 159 14.58 16.44 3.91
N PRO A 160 14.48 17.78 3.84
CA PRO A 160 14.67 18.65 5.01
C PRO A 160 13.63 18.42 6.13
N PHE A 161 12.49 17.81 5.83
CA PHE A 161 11.33 17.73 6.74
C PHE A 161 11.14 16.36 7.39
N VAL A 162 11.92 15.36 6.97
CA VAL A 162 11.72 13.95 7.37
C VAL A 162 12.94 13.39 8.12
N GLY A 163 12.69 12.34 8.91
CA GLY A 163 13.68 11.63 9.70
C GLY A 163 14.70 10.87 8.86
N ARG A 164 15.78 10.40 9.52
CA ARG A 164 16.90 9.72 8.86
C ARG A 164 16.47 8.50 8.05
N ALA A 165 15.65 7.62 8.64
CA ALA A 165 15.15 6.43 7.96
C ALA A 165 14.34 6.82 6.70
N THR A 166 13.33 7.69 6.84
CA THR A 166 12.51 8.13 5.71
C THR A 166 13.30 8.81 4.60
N LYS A 167 14.38 9.57 4.90
CA LYS A 167 15.26 10.15 3.87
C LYS A 167 15.85 9.08 2.94
N HIS A 168 16.25 7.95 3.53
CA HIS A 168 16.81 6.83 2.80
C HIS A 168 15.69 6.03 2.12
N ASP A 169 14.72 5.59 2.92
CA ASP A 169 13.71 4.62 2.51
C ASP A 169 12.82 5.19 1.39
N MET A 170 12.49 6.48 1.42
CA MET A 170 11.75 7.12 0.32
C MET A 170 12.46 6.98 -1.04
N ILE A 171 13.79 7.05 -1.07
CA ILE A 171 14.56 6.87 -2.31
C ILE A 171 14.62 5.39 -2.70
N VAL A 172 14.75 4.49 -1.72
CA VAL A 172 14.68 3.04 -1.92
C VAL A 172 13.32 2.65 -2.53
N SER A 173 12.21 3.10 -1.95
CA SER A 173 10.86 2.82 -2.45
C SER A 173 10.66 3.33 -3.89
N ILE A 174 11.19 4.51 -4.24
CA ILE A 174 11.13 5.02 -5.64
C ILE A 174 11.94 4.14 -6.58
N ARG A 175 13.12 3.66 -6.18
CA ARG A 175 13.97 2.75 -6.97
C ARG A 175 13.38 1.35 -7.10
N ALA A 176 12.62 0.91 -6.11
CA ALA A 176 11.91 -0.37 -6.10
C ALA A 176 10.55 -0.30 -6.81
N GLY A 177 10.06 0.91 -7.10
CA GLY A 177 8.81 1.16 -7.79
C GLY A 177 8.80 0.72 -9.26
N PHE A 178 7.82 1.22 -10.01
CA PHE A 178 7.51 0.72 -11.35
C PHE A 178 7.49 1.85 -12.39
N VAL A 179 7.93 1.55 -13.61
CA VAL A 179 7.68 2.40 -14.78
C VAL A 179 6.29 2.09 -15.36
N HIS A 180 5.86 2.89 -16.35
CA HIS A 180 4.56 2.69 -16.98
C HIS A 180 4.50 1.32 -17.67
N GLY A 181 3.42 0.56 -17.41
CA GLY A 181 3.21 -0.78 -17.95
C GLY A 181 3.92 -1.91 -17.21
N GLU A 182 4.97 -1.61 -16.42
CA GLU A 182 5.78 -2.63 -15.76
C GLU A 182 5.00 -3.42 -14.71
N LEU A 183 4.21 -2.75 -13.86
CA LEU A 183 3.47 -3.45 -12.79
C LEU A 183 2.39 -4.39 -13.34
N PRO A 184 1.48 -3.97 -14.26
CA PRO A 184 0.53 -4.90 -14.88
C PRO A 184 1.19 -6.09 -15.57
N GLU A 185 2.29 -5.86 -16.31
CA GLU A 185 3.06 -6.92 -16.97
C GLU A 185 3.54 -7.98 -15.96
N ARG A 186 4.15 -7.53 -14.85
CA ARG A 186 4.65 -8.42 -13.78
C ARG A 186 3.57 -9.14 -12.99
N LEU A 187 2.37 -8.58 -12.97
CA LEU A 187 1.19 -9.19 -12.38
C LEU A 187 0.45 -10.12 -13.36
N GLY A 188 0.83 -10.15 -14.64
CA GLY A 188 0.21 -10.96 -15.68
C GLY A 188 -1.19 -10.48 -16.08
N LEU A 189 -1.41 -9.16 -16.11
CA LEU A 189 -2.65 -8.46 -16.47
C LEU A 189 -2.61 -7.85 -17.87
#